data_AF-A0A2D5GFK5-F1
#
_entry.id   AF-A0A2D5GFK5-F1
#
_cell.length_a   1.000
_cell.length_b   1.000
_cell.length_c   1.000
_cell.angle_alpha   90.00
_cell.angle_beta   90.00
_cell.angle_gamma   90.00
#
_symmetry.space_group_name_H-M   'P 1'
#
loop_
_entity.id
_entity.type
_entity.pdbx_description
1 polymer ?
#
loop_
_entity_poly.entity_id
_entity_poly.type
_entity_poly.pdbx_seq_one_letter_code
_entity_poly.pdbx_strand_id
1 'polypeptide(L)'
;MKKAISAFLLVLLLGCGQGVEFGNMTTVDMPENWTEEEGQAFLEKIDQRKLQFAVVRQFPSLRERQGNYRILPTVFTPYGDKEKYFKYRVVATSTDGWEKTTALEDFIAAYLTTLISNKDDVNPMVFVDLPADINEQEANKLLHSLNWAVIQSKIAEKYPGLAPETTHFRVLPVALSPLTPDDRQVKIHVMVLTEATLDVEYDIELIIAEQLKMQLPKT
;
A
#
# COMPACT_ATOMS: atom_id res chain seq x y z
N MET A 1 -19.35 -6.73 57.17
CA MET A 1 -18.29 -6.95 56.14
C MET A 1 -18.79 -7.38 54.75
N LYS A 2 -20.09 -7.69 54.53
CA LYS A 2 -20.57 -8.04 53.17
C LYS A 2 -20.86 -6.83 52.26
N LYS A 3 -21.18 -5.65 52.83
CA LYS A 3 -21.54 -4.43 52.05
C LYS A 3 -20.34 -3.67 51.46
N ALA A 4 -19.14 -3.82 52.04
CA ALA A 4 -17.93 -3.16 51.55
C ALA A 4 -17.32 -3.88 50.34
N ILE A 5 -17.45 -5.22 50.30
CA ILE A 5 -16.97 -6.05 49.18
C ILE A 5 -17.77 -5.74 47.90
N SER A 6 -19.08 -5.52 48.02
CA SER A 6 -19.93 -5.17 46.87
C SER A 6 -19.59 -3.79 46.28
N ALA A 7 -19.21 -2.81 47.10
CA ALA A 7 -18.78 -1.50 46.61
C ALA A 7 -17.40 -1.56 45.93
N PHE A 8 -16.48 -2.39 46.43
CA PHE A 8 -15.17 -2.60 45.82
C PHE A 8 -15.26 -3.37 44.49
N LEU A 9 -16.17 -4.35 44.40
CA LEU A 9 -16.48 -5.06 43.15
C LEU A 9 -17.15 -4.16 42.11
N LEU A 10 -17.99 -3.21 42.53
CA LEU A 10 -18.62 -2.26 41.61
C LEU A 10 -17.60 -1.26 41.02
N VAL A 11 -16.62 -0.83 41.83
CA VAL A 11 -15.51 0.03 41.37
C VAL A 11 -14.56 -0.74 40.45
N LEU A 12 -14.30 -2.03 40.72
CA LEU A 12 -13.54 -2.90 39.81
C LEU A 12 -14.28 -3.19 38.50
N LEU A 13 -15.61 -3.36 38.53
CA LEU A 13 -16.42 -3.57 37.32
C LEU A 13 -16.56 -2.30 36.46
N LEU A 14 -16.62 -1.12 37.07
CA LEU A 14 -16.55 0.16 36.35
C LEU A 14 -15.14 0.42 35.79
N GLY A 15 -14.09 -0.10 36.44
CA GLY A 15 -12.71 -0.06 35.95
C GLY A 15 -12.38 -1.05 34.83
N CYS A 16 -13.23 -2.07 34.60
CA CYS A 16 -13.11 -2.97 33.45
C CYS A 16 -14.00 -2.58 32.26
N GLY A 17 -14.85 -1.55 32.41
CA GLY A 17 -15.70 -1.00 31.35
C GLY A 17 -15.24 0.36 30.81
N GLN A 18 -14.15 0.91 31.34
CA GLN A 18 -13.54 2.13 30.83
C GLN A 18 -12.51 1.80 29.77
N GLY A 19 -12.92 1.97 28.51
CA GLY A 19 -12.04 2.20 27.39
C GLY A 19 -10.98 1.13 27.20
N VAL A 20 -11.25 0.19 26.29
CA VAL A 20 -10.18 -0.12 25.33
C VAL A 20 -9.73 1.26 24.84
N GLU A 21 -8.52 1.66 25.24
CA GLU A 21 -7.97 2.95 24.88
C GLU A 21 -8.26 3.13 23.39
N PHE A 22 -9.20 4.01 23.06
CA PHE A 22 -9.27 4.62 21.75
C PHE A 22 -8.04 5.53 21.68
N GLY A 23 -6.84 4.96 21.76
CA GLY A 23 -5.63 5.61 21.30
C GLY A 23 -5.96 6.05 19.88
N ASN A 24 -5.78 7.35 19.60
CA ASN A 24 -6.17 8.03 18.37
C ASN A 24 -6.18 7.05 17.19
N MET A 25 -7.36 6.53 16.85
CA MET A 25 -7.46 5.55 15.77
C MET A 25 -7.42 6.32 14.46
N THR A 26 -6.35 6.13 13.72
CA THR A 26 -6.23 6.70 12.38
C THR A 26 -7.18 5.95 11.44
N THR A 27 -8.24 6.64 11.01
CA THR A 27 -9.30 6.05 10.17
C THR A 27 -9.49 6.86 8.90
N VAL A 28 -9.90 6.18 7.84
CA VAL A 28 -10.26 6.77 6.54
C VAL A 28 -11.69 6.36 6.22
N ASP A 29 -12.53 7.32 5.84
CA ASP A 29 -13.92 7.05 5.48
C ASP A 29 -13.99 6.25 4.17
N MET A 30 -14.77 5.17 4.19
CA MET A 30 -15.19 4.51 2.95
C MET A 30 -16.34 5.31 2.34
N PRO A 31 -16.54 5.23 1.01
CA PRO A 31 -17.74 5.76 0.36
C PRO A 31 -19.02 5.29 1.08
N GLU A 32 -19.99 6.18 1.27
CA GLU A 32 -21.17 5.94 2.11
C GLU A 32 -22.00 4.73 1.66
N ASN A 33 -21.95 4.39 0.37
CA ASN A 33 -22.66 3.26 -0.22
C ASN A 33 -21.87 1.95 -0.25
N TRP A 34 -20.65 1.91 0.30
CA TRP A 34 -19.83 0.70 0.30
C TRP A 34 -20.10 -0.21 1.49
N THR A 35 -20.20 -1.49 1.19
CA THR A 35 -20.16 -2.62 2.12
C THR A 35 -18.73 -3.00 2.49
N GLU A 36 -18.58 -3.88 3.49
CA GLU A 36 -17.28 -4.46 3.85
C GLU A 36 -16.62 -5.21 2.67
N GLU A 37 -17.43 -5.93 1.87
CA GLU A 37 -16.96 -6.67 0.70
C GLU A 37 -16.44 -5.72 -0.40
N GLU A 38 -17.15 -4.62 -0.67
CA GLU A 38 -16.69 -3.59 -1.61
C GLU A 38 -15.42 -2.90 -1.10
N GLY A 39 -15.35 -2.66 0.21
CA GLY A 39 -14.15 -2.13 0.85
C GLY A 39 -12.95 -3.05 0.71
N GLN A 40 -13.14 -4.36 0.91
CA GLN A 40 -12.10 -5.36 0.75
C GLN A 40 -11.67 -5.49 -0.72
N ALA A 41 -12.64 -5.53 -1.65
CA ALA A 41 -12.37 -5.58 -3.09
C ALA A 41 -11.58 -4.36 -3.57
N PHE A 42 -11.82 -3.17 -3.00
CA PHE A 42 -11.01 -1.99 -3.28
C PHE A 42 -9.56 -2.17 -2.82
N LEU A 43 -9.32 -2.65 -1.59
CA LEU A 43 -7.95 -2.88 -1.10
C LEU A 43 -7.18 -3.89 -1.95
N GLU A 44 -7.86 -4.86 -2.55
CA GLU A 44 -7.30 -5.85 -3.47
C GLU A 44 -6.93 -5.27 -4.84
N LYS A 45 -7.60 -4.19 -5.27
CA LYS A 45 -7.24 -3.45 -6.49
C LYS A 45 -6.03 -2.55 -6.30
N ILE A 46 -5.81 -2.05 -5.09
CA ILE A 46 -4.67 -1.18 -4.78
C ILE A 46 -3.37 -1.98 -4.91
N ASP A 47 -2.38 -1.36 -5.56
CA ASP A 47 -1.02 -1.84 -5.54
C ASP A 47 -0.38 -1.63 -4.15
N GLN A 48 -0.51 -2.64 -3.30
CA GLN A 48 0.07 -2.65 -1.94
C GLN A 48 1.59 -2.50 -1.96
N ARG A 49 2.28 -2.95 -3.02
CA ARG A 49 3.74 -2.81 -3.14
C ARG A 49 4.12 -1.38 -3.50
N LYS A 50 3.33 -0.68 -4.32
CA LYS A 50 3.51 0.74 -4.59
C LYS A 50 3.24 1.59 -3.35
N LEU A 51 2.23 1.27 -2.56
CA LEU A 51 2.05 1.89 -1.24
C LEU A 51 3.28 1.65 -0.35
N GLN A 52 3.79 0.41 -0.27
CA GLN A 52 4.99 0.11 0.50
C GLN A 52 6.22 0.88 -0.02
N PHE A 53 6.34 1.06 -1.34
CA PHE A 53 7.39 1.87 -1.95
C PHE A 53 7.26 3.34 -1.53
N ALA A 54 6.05 3.90 -1.52
CA ALA A 54 5.78 5.26 -1.07
C ALA A 54 6.11 5.46 0.42
N VAL A 55 5.73 4.50 1.26
CA VAL A 55 6.05 4.48 2.70
C VAL A 55 7.56 4.48 2.94
N VAL A 56 8.29 3.58 2.30
CA VAL A 56 9.75 3.46 2.47
C VAL A 56 10.49 4.69 1.94
N ARG A 57 9.93 5.37 0.94
CA ARG A 57 10.45 6.63 0.43
C ARG A 57 10.27 7.75 1.46
N GLN A 58 9.06 7.91 1.99
CA GLN A 58 8.74 8.95 2.97
C GLN A 58 9.46 8.74 4.29
N PHE A 59 9.64 7.48 4.70
CA PHE A 59 10.27 7.08 5.95
C PHE A 59 11.43 6.12 5.70
N PRO A 60 12.59 6.58 5.18
CA PRO A 60 13.72 5.70 4.84
C PRO A 60 14.24 4.85 6.00
N SER A 61 14.10 5.34 7.24
CA SER A 61 14.46 4.61 8.46
C SER A 61 13.68 3.30 8.65
N LEU A 62 12.53 3.14 7.99
CA LEU A 62 11.77 1.89 8.00
C LEU A 62 12.47 0.73 7.28
N ARG A 63 13.50 0.97 6.47
CA ARG A 63 14.29 -0.12 5.86
C ARG A 63 15.09 -0.90 6.91
N GLU A 64 15.49 -0.21 7.95
CA GLU A 64 16.34 -0.74 9.02
C GLU A 64 15.52 -1.13 10.26
N ARG A 65 14.37 -0.48 10.45
CA ARG A 65 13.44 -0.75 11.54
C ARG A 65 12.45 -1.84 11.12
N GLN A 66 12.15 -2.78 12.01
CA GLN A 66 11.13 -3.82 11.78
C GLN A 66 9.70 -3.26 11.86
N GLY A 67 9.45 -2.12 11.22
CA GLY A 67 8.13 -1.49 11.16
C GLY A 67 7.21 -2.26 10.21
N ASN A 68 5.96 -2.45 10.63
CA ASN A 68 4.91 -3.09 9.84
C ASN A 68 3.62 -2.28 9.95
N TYR A 69 2.76 -2.35 8.95
CA TYR A 69 1.44 -1.72 8.97
C TYR A 69 0.37 -2.64 8.39
N ARG A 70 -0.87 -2.41 8.81
CA ARG A 70 -2.06 -3.09 8.29
C ARG A 70 -3.16 -2.08 8.03
N ILE A 71 -3.92 -2.31 6.96
CA ILE A 71 -5.13 -1.58 6.62
C ILE A 71 -6.28 -2.58 6.76
N LEU A 72 -7.26 -2.26 7.59
CA LEU A 72 -8.37 -3.17 7.91
C LEU A 72 -9.70 -2.47 7.62
N PRO A 73 -10.58 -3.02 6.77
CA PRO A 73 -11.96 -2.57 6.73
C PRO A 73 -12.59 -2.84 8.10
N THR A 74 -13.22 -1.82 8.68
CA THR A 74 -13.77 -1.86 10.04
C THR A 74 -15.17 -1.29 10.05
N VAL A 75 -16.10 -2.03 10.66
CA VAL A 75 -17.48 -1.59 10.85
C VAL A 75 -17.59 -0.75 12.11
N PHE A 76 -18.13 0.45 11.98
CA PHE A 76 -18.49 1.29 13.11
C PHE A 76 -20.00 1.31 13.25
N THR A 77 -20.48 0.85 14.42
CA THR A 77 -21.90 0.87 14.75
C THR A 77 -22.14 2.04 15.71
N PRO A 78 -22.73 3.16 15.26
CA PRO A 78 -23.12 4.25 16.14
C PRO A 78 -24.20 3.78 17.16
N TYR A 79 -24.25 4.40 18.34
CA TYR A 79 -25.32 4.14 19.32
C TYR A 79 -26.70 4.51 18.75
N GLY A 80 -27.68 3.61 18.89
CA GLY A 80 -29.08 3.79 18.44
C GLY A 80 -29.40 3.15 17.08
N ASP A 81 -30.50 3.55 16.45
CA ASP A 81 -30.99 3.04 15.16
C ASP A 81 -30.28 3.68 13.94
N LYS A 82 -29.04 4.13 14.11
CA LYS A 82 -28.28 4.74 13.02
C LYS A 82 -27.69 3.65 12.13
N GLU A 83 -27.65 3.91 10.82
CA GLU A 83 -27.04 3.00 9.86
C GLU A 83 -25.55 2.77 10.18
N LYS A 84 -25.10 1.54 9.95
CA LYS A 84 -23.69 1.17 10.05
C LYS A 84 -22.92 1.97 9.02
N TYR A 85 -21.75 2.48 9.40
CA TYR A 85 -20.81 3.06 8.45
C TYR A 85 -19.48 2.31 8.51
N PHE A 86 -18.83 2.22 7.35
CA PHE A 86 -17.60 1.47 7.18
C PHE A 86 -16.43 2.45 7.05
N LYS A 87 -15.31 2.14 7.68
CA LYS A 87 -14.06 2.90 7.56
C LYS A 87 -12.90 1.94 7.40
N TYR A 88 -11.83 2.40 6.77
CA TYR A 88 -10.54 1.74 6.89
C TYR A 88 -9.86 2.18 8.18
N ARG A 89 -9.36 1.22 8.95
CA ARG A 89 -8.46 1.46 10.08
C ARG A 89 -7.03 1.20 9.63
N VAL A 90 -6.15 2.17 9.85
CA VAL A 90 -4.71 2.00 9.65
C VAL A 90 -4.08 1.69 11.01
N VAL A 91 -3.24 0.66 11.07
CA VAL A 91 -2.52 0.27 12.29
C VAL A 91 -1.05 0.11 11.95
N ALA A 92 -0.18 0.89 12.58
CA ALA A 92 1.26 0.72 12.52
C ALA A 92 1.78 0.01 13.78
N THR A 93 2.78 -0.85 13.61
CA THR A 93 3.48 -1.53 14.71
C THR A 93 4.98 -1.46 14.49
N SER A 94 5.75 -1.16 15.53
CA SER A 94 7.21 -1.21 15.47
C SER A 94 7.80 -1.79 16.77
N THR A 95 9.04 -2.26 16.71
CA THR A 95 9.75 -2.80 17.88
C THR A 95 10.44 -1.72 18.71
N ASP A 96 10.65 -0.52 18.17
CA ASP A 96 11.36 0.60 18.78
C ASP A 96 10.44 1.72 19.31
N GLY A 97 9.12 1.51 19.26
CA GLY A 97 8.12 2.45 19.77
C GLY A 97 7.80 3.61 18.83
N TRP A 98 8.27 3.56 17.57
CA TRP A 98 8.01 4.57 16.56
C TRP A 98 6.52 4.71 16.18
N GLU A 99 5.72 3.66 16.38
CA GLU A 99 4.27 3.68 16.18
C GLU A 99 3.55 4.76 17.01
N LYS A 100 4.15 5.20 18.12
CA LYS A 100 3.59 6.26 18.99
C LYS A 100 3.53 7.64 18.34
N THR A 101 4.18 7.82 17.19
CA THR A 101 4.22 9.11 16.48
C THR A 101 3.04 9.34 15.54
N THR A 102 2.21 8.32 15.27
CA THR A 102 1.12 8.28 14.26
C THR A 102 1.49 8.67 12.83
N ALA A 103 2.68 9.22 12.57
CA ALA A 103 3.10 9.76 11.28
C ALA A 103 3.00 8.75 10.12
N LEU A 104 3.29 7.47 10.37
CA LEU A 104 3.09 6.42 9.36
C LEU A 104 1.61 6.21 9.06
N GLU A 105 0.79 6.16 10.09
CA GLU A 105 -0.65 5.95 9.95
C GLU A 105 -1.29 7.13 9.21
N ASP A 106 -0.91 8.36 9.57
CA ASP A 106 -1.38 9.60 8.94
C ASP A 106 -1.00 9.66 7.46
N PHE A 107 0.23 9.25 7.13
CA PHE A 107 0.68 9.16 5.73
C PHE A 107 -0.13 8.13 4.93
N ILE A 108 -0.31 6.92 5.46
CA ILE A 108 -1.11 5.87 4.80
C ILE A 108 -2.57 6.31 4.67
N ALA A 109 -3.12 6.98 5.69
CA ALA A 109 -4.48 7.49 5.66
C ALA A 109 -4.69 8.56 4.60
N ALA A 110 -3.75 9.50 4.46
CA ALA A 110 -3.77 10.50 3.39
C ALA A 110 -3.66 9.85 2.00
N TYR A 111 -2.80 8.85 1.86
CA TYR A 111 -2.64 8.08 0.61
C TYR A 111 -3.94 7.36 0.23
N LEU A 112 -4.55 6.65 1.19
CA LEU A 112 -5.84 5.96 0.98
C LEU A 112 -6.97 6.95 0.66
N THR A 113 -7.02 8.10 1.34
CA THR A 113 -8.02 9.15 1.06
C THR A 113 -7.93 9.63 -0.38
N THR A 114 -6.71 9.82 -0.89
CA THR A 114 -6.46 10.21 -2.27
C THR A 114 -6.95 9.13 -3.24
N LEU A 115 -6.62 7.85 -2.98
CA LEU A 115 -7.08 6.75 -3.81
C LEU A 115 -8.61 6.58 -3.80
N ILE A 116 -9.25 6.73 -2.65
CA ILE A 116 -10.71 6.63 -2.50
C ILE A 116 -11.42 7.77 -3.24
N SER A 117 -10.85 8.98 -3.18
CA SER A 117 -11.39 10.13 -3.93
C SER A 117 -11.40 9.88 -5.43
N ASN A 118 -10.45 9.07 -5.93
CA ASN A 118 -10.33 8.66 -7.32
C ASN A 118 -10.67 7.16 -7.53
N LYS A 119 -11.57 6.59 -6.71
CA LYS A 119 -11.82 5.14 -6.66
C LYS A 119 -12.23 4.50 -8.01
N ASP A 120 -12.82 5.28 -8.90
CA ASP A 120 -13.27 4.83 -10.23
C ASP A 120 -12.13 4.84 -11.26
N ASP A 121 -11.04 5.56 -10.96
CA ASP A 121 -9.85 5.77 -11.80
C ASP A 121 -8.57 5.15 -11.19
N VAL A 122 -8.72 4.16 -10.29
CA VAL A 122 -7.55 3.44 -9.76
C VAL A 122 -6.92 2.63 -10.88
N ASN A 123 -5.76 3.11 -11.34
CA ASN A 123 -5.00 2.48 -12.39
C ASN A 123 -4.58 1.04 -11.99
N PRO A 124 -4.66 0.07 -12.92
CA PRO A 124 -4.27 -1.29 -12.64
C PRO A 124 -2.75 -1.42 -12.48
N MET A 125 -2.30 -2.38 -11.68
CA MET A 125 -0.88 -2.74 -11.56
C MET A 125 -0.26 -3.05 -12.93
N VAL A 126 0.95 -2.54 -13.17
CA VAL A 126 1.67 -2.75 -14.44
C VAL A 126 2.68 -3.89 -14.30
N PHE A 127 2.40 -5.00 -14.99
CA PHE A 127 3.28 -6.16 -15.07
C PHE A 127 3.83 -6.37 -16.48
N VAL A 128 5.07 -6.85 -16.56
CA VAL A 128 5.69 -7.36 -17.78
C VAL A 128 5.93 -8.86 -17.60
N ASP A 129 5.39 -9.64 -18.52
CA ASP A 129 5.55 -11.09 -18.54
C ASP A 129 7.01 -11.47 -18.86
N LEU A 130 7.43 -12.59 -18.27
CA LEU A 130 8.70 -13.25 -18.58
C LEU A 130 8.43 -14.67 -19.12
N PRO A 131 9.36 -15.25 -19.87
CA PRO A 131 9.35 -16.68 -20.19
C PRO A 131 9.21 -17.54 -18.93
N ALA A 132 8.50 -18.66 -19.07
CA ALA A 132 8.09 -19.51 -17.95
C ALA A 132 9.26 -20.18 -17.20
N ASP A 133 10.42 -20.30 -17.84
CA ASP A 133 11.64 -20.88 -17.27
C ASP A 133 12.44 -19.88 -16.41
N ILE A 134 12.08 -18.59 -16.43
CA ILE A 134 12.82 -17.55 -15.71
C ILE A 134 12.37 -17.49 -14.24
N ASN A 135 13.33 -17.74 -13.34
CA ASN A 135 13.12 -17.54 -11.90
C ASN A 135 13.41 -16.09 -11.46
N GLU A 136 13.08 -15.76 -10.20
CA GLU A 136 13.25 -14.41 -9.65
C GLU A 136 14.71 -13.92 -9.67
N GLN A 137 15.69 -14.83 -9.48
CA GLN A 137 17.11 -14.48 -9.49
C GLN A 137 17.57 -14.11 -10.90
N GLU A 138 17.15 -14.86 -11.91
CA GLU A 138 17.42 -14.58 -13.32
C GLU A 138 16.70 -13.33 -13.79
N ALA A 139 15.43 -13.17 -13.44
CA ALA A 139 14.67 -11.96 -13.69
C ALA A 139 15.39 -10.72 -13.13
N ASN A 140 15.93 -10.83 -11.91
CA ASN A 140 16.71 -9.76 -11.30
C ASN A 140 18.01 -9.49 -12.08
N LYS A 141 18.74 -10.52 -12.53
CA LYS A 141 19.93 -10.34 -13.38
C LYS A 141 19.59 -9.63 -14.70
N LEU A 142 18.47 -10.00 -15.33
CA LEU A 142 18.00 -9.36 -16.56
C LEU A 142 17.75 -7.87 -16.31
N LEU A 143 17.05 -7.49 -15.24
CA LEU A 143 16.82 -6.08 -14.89
C LEU A 143 18.11 -5.26 -14.74
N HIS A 144 19.16 -5.86 -14.16
CA HIS A 144 20.45 -5.19 -13.99
C HIS A 144 21.21 -5.01 -15.31
N SER A 145 20.89 -5.82 -16.33
CA SER A 145 21.52 -5.74 -17.66
C SER A 145 20.87 -4.73 -18.60
N LEU A 146 19.73 -4.15 -18.20
CA LEU A 146 18.95 -3.25 -19.04
C LEU A 146 19.59 -1.88 -19.21
N ASN A 147 19.34 -1.27 -20.36
CA ASN A 147 19.77 0.09 -20.64
C ASN A 147 18.76 1.11 -20.07
N TRP A 148 18.93 1.44 -18.80
CA TRP A 148 18.09 2.41 -18.09
C TRP A 148 18.15 3.83 -18.69
N ALA A 149 19.24 4.20 -19.38
CA ALA A 149 19.34 5.50 -20.01
C ALA A 149 18.33 5.68 -21.17
N VAL A 150 18.02 4.60 -21.90
CA VAL A 150 16.99 4.63 -22.95
C VAL A 150 15.61 4.87 -22.36
N ILE A 151 15.30 4.20 -21.25
CA ILE A 151 14.03 4.35 -20.53
C ILE A 151 13.89 5.79 -20.02
N GLN A 152 14.92 6.31 -19.37
CA GLN A 152 14.94 7.69 -18.86
C GLN A 152 14.79 8.71 -19.99
N SER A 153 15.48 8.52 -21.12
CA SER A 153 15.35 9.39 -22.30
C SER A 153 13.92 9.39 -22.85
N LYS A 154 13.23 8.24 -22.86
CA LYS A 154 11.85 8.15 -23.36
C LYS A 154 10.86 8.87 -22.45
N ILE A 155 11.06 8.77 -21.14
CA ILE A 155 10.26 9.52 -20.16
C ILE A 155 10.48 11.03 -20.34
N ALA A 156 11.74 11.48 -20.46
CA ALA A 156 12.08 12.89 -20.65
C ALA A 156 11.56 13.45 -22.00
N GLU A 157 11.55 12.63 -23.06
CA GLU A 157 10.98 13.00 -24.37
C GLU A 157 9.47 13.26 -24.26
N LYS A 158 8.73 12.40 -23.55
CA LYS A 158 7.27 12.54 -23.38
C LYS A 158 6.89 13.62 -22.35
N TYR A 159 7.71 13.78 -21.31
CA TYR A 159 7.48 14.73 -20.21
C TYR A 159 8.72 15.62 -19.99
N PRO A 160 9.00 16.59 -20.89
CA PRO A 160 10.21 17.41 -20.81
C PRO A 160 10.26 18.34 -19.58
N GLY A 161 9.12 18.59 -18.95
CA GLY A 161 9.03 19.37 -17.70
C GLY A 161 9.15 18.53 -16.42
N LEU A 162 9.26 17.21 -16.54
CA LEU A 162 9.36 16.32 -15.39
C LEU A 162 10.83 16.13 -15.01
N ALA A 163 11.22 16.69 -13.86
CA ALA A 163 12.59 16.61 -13.40
C ALA A 163 12.92 15.19 -12.89
N PRO A 164 14.04 14.57 -13.31
CA PRO A 164 14.40 13.21 -12.90
C PRO A 164 14.41 13.00 -11.38
N GLU A 165 14.81 14.01 -10.61
CA GLU A 165 14.85 14.00 -9.15
C GLU A 165 13.47 13.94 -8.49
N THR A 166 12.41 14.28 -9.23
CA THR A 166 11.02 14.25 -8.73
C THR A 166 10.26 12.99 -9.13
N THR A 167 10.87 12.13 -9.96
CA THR A 167 10.25 10.89 -10.46
C THR A 167 11.03 9.68 -10.02
N HIS A 168 10.35 8.79 -9.32
CA HIS A 168 10.97 7.67 -8.64
C HIS A 168 10.29 6.40 -9.06
N PHE A 169 11.06 5.50 -9.65
CA PHE A 169 10.51 4.22 -10.09
C PHE A 169 11.22 3.07 -9.40
N ARG A 170 10.46 2.00 -9.20
CA ARG A 170 10.94 0.74 -8.69
C ARG A 170 10.44 -0.36 -9.59
N VAL A 171 11.38 -1.14 -10.13
CA VAL A 171 11.10 -2.27 -11.00
C VAL A 171 11.68 -3.51 -10.35
N LEU A 172 10.87 -4.53 -10.12
CA LEU A 172 11.33 -5.75 -9.44
C LEU A 172 10.59 -7.01 -9.92
N PRO A 173 11.24 -8.19 -9.89
CA PRO A 173 10.56 -9.44 -10.16
C PRO A 173 9.58 -9.79 -9.03
N VAL A 174 8.39 -10.24 -9.39
CA VAL A 174 7.37 -10.77 -8.49
C VAL A 174 6.92 -12.13 -8.99
N ALA A 175 6.86 -13.11 -8.11
CA ALA A 175 6.11 -14.33 -8.39
C ALA A 175 4.64 -14.10 -8.04
N LEU A 176 3.77 -14.25 -9.03
CA LEU A 176 2.34 -14.34 -8.79
C LEU A 176 1.99 -15.81 -8.51
N SER A 177 1.07 -16.04 -7.57
CA SER A 177 0.53 -17.37 -7.22
C SER A 177 0.10 -18.14 -8.49
N PRO A 178 0.21 -19.49 -8.54
CA PRO A 178 0.35 -20.41 -7.43
C PRO A 178 1.77 -20.55 -6.85
N LEU A 179 1.83 -20.98 -5.58
CA LEU A 179 3.04 -21.25 -4.81
C LEU A 179 3.73 -22.57 -5.19
N THR A 180 3.17 -23.34 -6.12
CA THR A 180 3.81 -24.55 -6.65
C THR A 180 5.01 -24.13 -7.49
N PRO A 181 6.24 -24.60 -7.17
CA PRO A 181 7.45 -24.19 -7.89
C PRO A 181 7.36 -24.37 -9.41
N ASP A 182 6.61 -25.37 -9.86
CA ASP A 182 6.48 -25.74 -11.27
C ASP A 182 5.47 -24.87 -12.06
N ASP A 183 4.59 -24.12 -11.37
CA ASP A 183 3.59 -23.22 -11.99
C ASP A 183 3.86 -21.74 -11.66
N ARG A 184 4.99 -21.45 -11.02
CA ARG A 184 5.29 -20.13 -10.48
C ARG A 184 5.64 -19.17 -11.62
N GLN A 185 4.67 -18.37 -12.04
CA GLN A 185 4.91 -17.35 -13.06
C GLN A 185 5.56 -16.11 -12.44
N VAL A 186 6.82 -15.87 -12.78
CA VAL A 186 7.53 -14.64 -12.44
C VAL A 186 7.17 -13.56 -13.47
N LYS A 187 6.80 -12.38 -12.97
CA LYS A 187 6.58 -11.17 -13.77
C LYS A 187 7.48 -10.06 -13.26
N ILE A 188 7.73 -9.05 -14.07
CA ILE A 188 8.33 -7.80 -13.62
C ILE A 188 7.22 -6.82 -13.26
N HIS A 189 7.22 -6.36 -12.02
CA HIS A 189 6.32 -5.31 -11.56
C HIS A 189 6.96 -3.93 -11.71
N VAL A 190 6.24 -2.98 -12.30
CA VAL A 190 6.68 -1.61 -12.51
C VAL A 190 5.86 -0.66 -11.64
N MET A 191 6.54 0.11 -10.79
CA MET A 191 5.92 1.10 -9.92
C MET A 191 6.60 2.46 -10.11
N VAL A 192 5.82 3.53 -10.23
CA VAL A 192 6.32 4.92 -10.33
C VAL A 192 5.64 5.78 -9.29
N LEU A 193 6.40 6.66 -8.65
CA LEU A 193 5.93 7.72 -7.76
C LEU A 193 6.48 9.04 -8.27
N THR A 194 5.63 10.07 -8.37
CA THR A 194 6.11 11.42 -8.67
C THR A 194 5.79 12.40 -7.54
N GLU A 195 6.70 13.33 -7.29
CA GLU A 195 6.44 14.50 -6.43
C GLU A 195 5.76 15.63 -7.20
N ALA A 196 5.63 15.50 -8.53
CA ALA A 196 4.93 16.46 -9.35
C ALA A 196 3.42 16.35 -9.13
N THR A 197 2.70 17.47 -9.21
CA THR A 197 1.23 17.52 -9.17
C THR A 197 0.57 16.93 -10.43
N LEU A 198 1.34 16.25 -11.28
CA LEU A 198 0.90 15.69 -12.55
C LEU A 198 0.46 14.24 -12.32
N ASP A 199 -0.77 13.92 -12.74
CA ASP A 199 -1.27 12.55 -12.78
C ASP A 199 -0.65 11.79 -13.97
N VAL A 200 0.63 11.44 -13.84
CA VAL A 200 1.44 10.85 -14.92
C VAL A 200 2.10 9.53 -14.53
N GLU A 201 1.96 9.09 -13.28
CA GLU A 201 2.63 7.89 -12.78
C GLU A 201 2.32 6.66 -13.64
N TYR A 202 1.04 6.42 -13.92
CA TYR A 202 0.61 5.26 -14.69
C TYR A 202 1.12 5.28 -16.13
N ASP A 203 1.08 6.45 -16.78
CA ASP A 203 1.63 6.61 -18.12
C ASP A 203 3.14 6.30 -18.16
N ILE A 204 3.89 6.70 -17.13
CA ILE A 204 5.31 6.40 -17.02
C ILE A 204 5.54 4.90 -16.77
N GLU A 205 4.70 4.26 -15.95
CA GLU A 205 4.73 2.80 -15.74
C GLU A 205 4.54 2.06 -17.07
N LEU A 206 3.61 2.50 -17.92
CA LEU A 206 3.40 1.94 -19.26
C LEU A 206 4.61 2.13 -20.18
N ILE A 207 5.24 3.31 -20.19
CA ILE A 207 6.46 3.55 -20.98
C ILE A 207 7.58 2.61 -20.55
N ILE A 208 7.80 2.48 -19.24
CA ILE A 208 8.82 1.56 -18.71
C ILE A 208 8.48 0.14 -19.14
N ALA A 209 7.23 -0.30 -18.96
CA ALA A 209 6.80 -1.64 -19.33
C ALA A 209 7.00 -1.96 -20.82
N GLU A 210 6.71 -1.03 -21.72
CA GLU A 210 6.97 -1.17 -23.15
C GLU A 210 8.46 -1.33 -23.46
N GLN A 211 9.32 -0.51 -22.84
CA GLN A 211 10.76 -0.61 -23.03
C GLN A 211 11.34 -1.91 -22.45
N LEU A 212 10.80 -2.39 -21.34
CA LEU A 212 11.14 -3.69 -20.78
C LEU A 212 10.79 -4.81 -21.75
N LYS A 213 9.59 -4.82 -22.34
CA LYS A 213 9.17 -5.81 -23.34
C LYS A 213 10.07 -5.85 -24.57
N MET A 214 10.69 -4.73 -24.95
CA MET A 214 11.62 -4.66 -26.08
C MET A 214 13.01 -5.21 -25.76
N GLN A 215 13.45 -5.09 -24.50
CA GLN A 215 14.80 -5.45 -24.06
C GLN A 215 14.88 -6.86 -23.44
N LEU A 216 13.78 -7.35 -22.88
CA LEU A 216 13.71 -8.66 -22.23
C LEU A 216 13.55 -9.80 -23.25
N PRO A 217 13.96 -11.02 -22.90
CA PRO A 217 13.70 -12.21 -23.71
C PRO A 217 12.21 -12.36 -23.98
N LYS A 218 11.86 -12.73 -25.22
CA LYS A 218 10.46 -12.89 -25.64
C LYS A 218 9.92 -14.24 -25.15
N THR A 219 8.68 -14.23 -24.69
CA THR A 219 7.83 -15.42 -24.47
C THR A 219 7.49 -16.12 -25.77
#